data_AF-A0A832Y556-F1
#
_entry.id   AF-A0A832Y556-F1
#
_cell.length_a   1.000
_cell.length_b   1.000
_cell.length_c   1.000
_cell.angle_alpha   90.00
_cell.angle_beta   90.00
_cell.angle_gamma   90.00
#
_symmetry.space_group_name_H-M   'P 1'
#
loop_
_entity.id
_entity.type
_entity.pdbx_description
1 polymer ?
#
loop_
_entity_poly.entity_id
_entity_poly.type
_entity_poly.pdbx_seq_one_letter_code
_entity_poly.pdbx_strand_id
1 'polypeptide(L)'
;GEEEATTLEIVVWYSLIGTLMLTPFAAWEAYQLGLPQPTTGDWYAILYLGALSTVLAYYWFAMGIERLGATAAASYVFIVPFFGVLGGVLLLDEKVGWSLLVGFCLIVAGVRLVQAESERLRTG
;
A
#
# COMPACT_ATOMS: atom_id res chain seq x y z
N GLY A 1 -24.81 17.07 16.46
CA GLY A 1 -24.02 17.98 15.62
C GLY A 1 -22.74 17.26 15.34
N GLU A 2 -22.49 17.02 14.04
CA GLU A 2 -21.36 16.26 13.47
C GLU A 2 -21.49 14.74 13.69
N GLU A 3 -22.24 14.08 12.80
CA GLU A 3 -22.07 12.64 12.57
C GLU A 3 -20.65 12.43 12.06
N GLU A 4 -19.79 11.81 12.87
CA GLU A 4 -18.50 11.30 12.42
C GLU A 4 -18.77 10.36 11.24
N ALA A 5 -18.33 10.75 10.04
CA ALA A 5 -18.50 9.95 8.84
C ALA A 5 -18.01 8.53 9.11
N THR A 6 -18.87 7.54 8.85
CA THR A 6 -18.53 6.14 9.13
C THR A 6 -17.34 5.73 8.27
N THR A 7 -16.41 4.90 8.76
CA THR A 7 -15.22 4.46 8.00
C THR A 7 -15.54 3.98 6.58
N LEU A 8 -16.67 3.28 6.40
CA LEU A 8 -17.16 2.84 5.10
C LEU A 8 -17.56 4.00 4.17
N GLU A 9 -18.16 5.05 4.70
CA GLU A 9 -18.54 6.24 3.95
C GLU A 9 -17.30 6.97 3.42
N ILE A 10 -16.27 7.13 4.25
CA ILE A 10 -14.98 7.70 3.83
C ILE A 10 -14.39 6.87 2.69
N VAL A 11 -14.42 5.54 2.82
CA VAL A 11 -13.91 4.61 1.81
C VAL A 11 -14.63 4.74 0.48
N VAL A 12 -15.95 4.80 0.51
CA VAL A 12 -16.79 4.97 -0.68
C VAL A 12 -16.49 6.31 -1.35
N TRP A 13 -16.47 7.41 -0.59
CA TRP A 13 -16.28 8.73 -1.16
C TRP A 13 -14.90 8.94 -1.78
N TYR A 14 -13.81 8.56 -1.09
CA TYR A 14 -12.49 8.71 -1.70
C TYR A 14 -12.34 7.81 -2.94
N SER A 15 -12.93 6.61 -2.94
CA SER A 15 -12.87 5.68 -4.08
C SER A 15 -13.64 6.23 -5.29
N LEU A 16 -14.81 6.83 -5.05
CA LEU A 16 -15.61 7.49 -6.08
C LEU A 16 -14.89 8.70 -6.66
N ILE A 17 -14.36 9.57 -5.81
CA ILE A 17 -13.60 10.76 -6.25
C ILE A 17 -12.36 10.32 -7.03
N GLY A 18 -11.61 9.33 -6.54
CA GLY A 18 -10.44 8.78 -7.22
C GLY A 18 -10.80 8.21 -8.60
N THR A 19 -11.89 7.46 -8.69
CA THR A 19 -12.39 6.93 -9.97
C THR A 19 -12.76 8.06 -10.92
N LEU A 20 -13.51 9.06 -10.46
CA LEU A 20 -13.89 10.22 -11.25
C LEU A 20 -12.66 10.98 -11.76
N MET A 21 -11.66 11.18 -10.89
CA MET A 21 -10.42 11.90 -11.21
C MET A 21 -9.55 11.13 -12.22
N LEU A 22 -9.48 9.81 -12.14
CA LEU A 22 -8.70 8.97 -13.06
C LEU A 22 -9.41 8.74 -14.40
N THR A 23 -10.75 8.78 -14.42
CA THR A 23 -11.55 8.57 -15.64
C THR A 23 -11.14 9.43 -16.84
N PRO A 24 -10.91 10.75 -16.74
CA PRO A 24 -10.47 11.54 -17.90
C PRO A 24 -9.08 11.15 -18.41
N PHE A 25 -8.16 10.73 -17.53
CA PHE A 25 -6.85 10.25 -17.94
C PHE A 25 -6.94 8.90 -18.65
N ALA A 26 -7.74 7.98 -18.11
CA ALA A 26 -8.01 6.70 -18.74
C ALA A 26 -8.70 6.86 -20.11
N ALA A 27 -9.65 7.79 -20.22
CA ALA A 27 -10.31 8.10 -21.48
C ALA A 27 -9.36 8.73 -22.51
N TRP A 28 -8.46 9.61 -22.07
CA TRP A 28 -7.42 10.20 -22.91
C TRP A 28 -6.45 9.14 -23.45
N GLU A 29 -6.00 8.24 -22.59
CA GLU A 29 -5.14 7.11 -22.97
C GLU A 29 -5.85 6.17 -23.95
N ALA A 30 -7.12 5.83 -23.68
CA ALA A 30 -7.94 5.00 -24.56
C ALA A 30 -8.22 5.66 -25.92
N TYR A 31 -8.31 6.99 -25.98
CA TYR A 31 -8.44 7.70 -27.26
C TYR A 31 -7.17 7.60 -28.11
N GLN A 32 -6.00 7.66 -27.48
CA GLN A 32 -4.70 7.63 -28.17
C GLN A 32 -4.27 6.21 -28.56
N LEU A 33 -4.46 5.25 -27.66
CA LEU A 33 -3.94 3.87 -27.78
C LEU A 33 -5.02 2.84 -28.11
N GLY A 34 -6.31 3.23 -28.08
CA GLY A 34 -7.45 2.34 -28.24
C GLY A 34 -7.94 1.76 -26.91
N LEU A 35 -9.09 1.06 -26.94
CA LEU A 35 -9.64 0.42 -25.75
C LEU A 35 -8.74 -0.72 -25.28
N PRO A 36 -8.42 -0.81 -23.97
CA PRO A 36 -7.62 -1.90 -23.44
C PRO A 36 -8.35 -3.23 -23.62
N GLN A 37 -7.62 -4.26 -24.05
CA GLN A 37 -8.10 -5.64 -24.12
C GLN A 37 -7.41 -6.46 -23.04
N PRO A 38 -7.92 -6.43 -21.79
CA PRO A 38 -7.29 -7.12 -20.68
C PRO A 38 -7.24 -8.62 -20.95
N THR A 39 -6.05 -9.18 -20.77
CA THR A 39 -5.82 -10.62 -20.82
C THR A 39 -6.38 -11.30 -19.58
N THR A 40 -6.49 -12.63 -19.59
CA THR A 40 -6.87 -13.40 -18.39
C THR A 40 -5.91 -13.14 -17.22
N GLY A 41 -4.62 -12.90 -17.51
CA GLY A 41 -3.62 -12.56 -16.50
C GLY A 41 -3.92 -11.24 -15.79
N ASP A 42 -4.39 -10.23 -16.52
CA ASP A 42 -4.70 -8.90 -15.96
C ASP A 42 -5.89 -8.98 -14.98
N TRP A 43 -6.89 -9.82 -15.30
CA TRP A 43 -8.00 -10.07 -14.38
C TRP A 43 -7.55 -10.75 -13.09
N TYR A 44 -6.64 -11.72 -13.18
CA TYR A 44 -6.04 -12.32 -11.98
C TYR A 44 -5.21 -11.32 -11.17
N ALA A 45 -4.48 -10.42 -11.84
CA ALA A 45 -3.72 -9.37 -11.18
C ALA A 45 -4.64 -8.40 -10.42
N ILE A 46 -5.76 -7.98 -11.03
CA ILE A 46 -6.78 -7.13 -10.38
C ILE A 46 -7.38 -7.84 -9.17
N LEU A 47 -7.75 -9.11 -9.31
CA LEU A 47 -8.33 -9.89 -8.21
C LEU A 47 -7.31 -10.07 -7.08
N TYR A 48 -6.05 -10.35 -7.40
CA TYR A 48 -4.97 -10.46 -6.44
C TYR A 48 -4.76 -9.14 -5.68
N LEU A 49 -4.70 -8.00 -6.38
CA LEU A 49 -4.55 -6.68 -5.74
C LEU A 49 -5.74 -6.37 -4.81
N GLY A 50 -6.97 -6.56 -5.30
CA GLY A 50 -8.18 -6.21 -4.55
C GLY A 50 -8.43 -7.13 -3.34
N ALA A 51 -8.44 -8.44 -3.57
CA ALA A 51 -8.80 -9.39 -2.52
C ALA A 51 -7.63 -9.71 -1.58
N LEU A 52 -6.49 -10.12 -2.13
CA LEU A 52 -5.38 -10.62 -1.32
C LEU A 52 -4.51 -9.48 -0.79
N SER A 53 -4.06 -8.58 -1.68
CA SER A 53 -3.16 -7.50 -1.28
C SER A 53 -3.86 -6.42 -0.46
N THR A 54 -5.16 -6.19 -0.67
CA THR A 54 -5.91 -5.14 0.03
C THR A 54 -6.76 -5.74 1.15
N VAL A 55 -7.87 -6.42 0.83
CA VAL A 55 -8.84 -6.86 1.85
C VAL A 55 -8.20 -7.79 2.89
N LEU A 56 -7.50 -8.84 2.46
CA LEU A 56 -6.91 -9.81 3.39
C LEU A 56 -5.77 -9.19 4.22
N ALA A 57 -4.90 -8.38 3.61
CA ALA A 57 -3.82 -7.70 4.31
C ALA A 57 -4.36 -6.74 5.39
N TYR A 58 -5.36 -5.92 5.06
CA TYR A 58 -5.99 -5.02 6.03
C TYR A 58 -6.72 -5.78 7.13
N TYR A 59 -7.39 -6.90 6.81
CA TYR A 59 -8.02 -7.74 7.81
C TYR A 59 -6.99 -8.29 8.82
N TRP A 60 -5.86 -8.83 8.34
CA TRP A 60 -4.79 -9.29 9.22
C TRP A 60 -4.14 -8.16 10.01
N PHE A 61 -4.00 -6.97 9.41
CA PHE A 61 -3.51 -5.80 10.11
C PHE A 61 -4.45 -5.39 11.26
N ALA A 62 -5.76 -5.35 11.01
CA ALA A 62 -6.77 -5.07 12.02
C ALA A 62 -6.74 -6.10 13.16
N MET A 63 -6.66 -7.40 12.83
CA MET A 63 -6.50 -8.46 13.82
C MET A 63 -5.17 -8.31 14.60
N GLY A 64 -4.10 -7.86 13.94
CA GLY A 64 -2.83 -7.53 14.57
C GLY A 64 -2.97 -6.41 15.60
N ILE A 65 -3.73 -5.37 15.28
CA ILE A 65 -4.05 -4.28 16.21
C ILE A 65 -4.83 -4.82 17.43
N GLU A 66 -5.85 -5.65 17.21
CA GLU A 66 -6.66 -6.23 18.29
C GLU A 66 -5.83 -7.11 19.25
N ARG A 67 -4.86 -7.87 18.72
CA ARG A 67 -4.08 -8.83 19.51
C ARG A 67 -2.81 -8.25 20.12
N LEU A 68 -2.13 -7.33 19.43
CA LEU A 68 -0.81 -6.82 19.79
C LEU A 68 -0.86 -5.35 20.25
N GLY A 69 -1.97 -4.65 20.04
CA GLY A 69 -2.12 -3.23 20.25
C GLY A 69 -1.62 -2.39 19.06
N ALA A 70 -2.16 -1.18 18.92
CA ALA A 70 -1.92 -0.31 17.77
C ALA A 70 -0.43 0.03 17.56
N THR A 71 0.31 0.31 18.63
CA THR A 71 1.74 0.67 18.54
C THR A 71 2.60 -0.48 18.01
N ALA A 72 2.35 -1.71 18.49
CA ALA A 72 3.11 -2.88 18.04
C ALA A 72 2.75 -3.22 16.57
N ALA A 73 1.45 -3.22 16.23
CA ALA A 73 0.99 -3.45 14.86
C ALA A 73 1.56 -2.42 13.87
N ALA A 74 1.53 -1.13 14.21
CA ALA A 74 2.11 -0.07 13.39
C ALA A 74 3.62 -0.24 13.19
N SER A 75 4.33 -0.77 14.19
CA SER A 75 5.77 -1.04 14.07
C SER A 75 6.10 -2.10 13.02
N TYR A 76 5.22 -3.09 12.81
CA TYR A 76 5.40 -4.11 11.76
C TYR A 76 5.25 -3.56 10.35
N VAL A 77 4.48 -2.49 10.15
CA VAL A 77 4.33 -1.83 8.84
C VAL A 77 5.69 -1.35 8.32
N PHE A 78 6.60 -0.99 9.22
CA PHE A 78 7.95 -0.58 8.84
C PHE A 78 8.80 -1.67 8.19
N ILE A 79 8.40 -2.94 8.27
CA ILE A 79 9.07 -4.05 7.60
C ILE A 79 8.52 -4.27 6.18
N VAL A 80 7.35 -3.69 5.84
CA VAL A 80 6.74 -3.78 4.50
C VAL A 80 7.72 -3.44 3.39
N PRO A 81 8.54 -2.37 3.47
CA PRO A 81 9.46 -2.04 2.39
C PRO A 81 10.60 -3.06 2.22
N PHE A 82 11.06 -3.69 3.31
CA PHE A 82 12.04 -4.77 3.24
C PHE A 82 11.47 -5.97 2.46
N PHE A 83 10.26 -6.40 2.81
CA PHE A 83 9.59 -7.48 2.08
C PHE A 83 9.18 -7.07 0.66
N GLY A 84 8.89 -5.79 0.42
CA GLY A 84 8.64 -5.24 -0.91
C GLY A 84 9.84 -5.40 -1.83
N VAL A 85 11.04 -4.99 -1.38
CA VAL A 85 12.29 -5.17 -2.14
C VAL A 85 12.62 -6.65 -2.33
N LEU A 86 12.50 -7.45 -1.27
CA LEU A 86 12.75 -8.89 -1.35
C LEU A 86 11.80 -9.57 -2.34
N GLY A 87 10.52 -9.20 -2.32
CA GLY A 87 9.50 -9.68 -3.25
C GLY A 87 9.77 -9.25 -4.69
N GLY A 88 10.18 -8.00 -4.93
CA GLY A 88 10.57 -7.52 -6.27
C GLY A 88 11.72 -8.34 -6.87
N VAL A 89 12.75 -8.62 -6.08
CA VAL A 89 13.89 -9.44 -6.53
C VAL A 89 13.49 -10.91 -6.75
N LEU A 90 12.72 -11.52 -5.84
CA LEU A 90 12.40 -12.95 -5.90
C LEU A 90 11.24 -13.31 -6.84
N LEU A 91 10.22 -12.45 -6.94
CA LEU A 91 8.98 -12.72 -7.67
C LEU A 91 8.94 -12.04 -9.04
N LEU A 92 9.54 -10.85 -9.17
CA LEU A 92 9.54 -10.06 -10.41
C LEU A 92 10.88 -10.12 -11.17
N ASP A 93 11.87 -10.84 -10.63
CA ASP A 93 13.24 -10.93 -11.18
C ASP A 93 13.90 -9.55 -11.37
N GLU A 94 13.57 -8.59 -10.49
CA GLU A 94 14.17 -7.27 -10.53
C GLU A 94 15.68 -7.35 -10.25
N LYS A 95 16.49 -6.85 -11.19
CA LYS A 95 17.93 -6.79 -11.02
C LYS A 95 18.28 -5.85 -9.88
N VAL A 96 19.06 -6.34 -8.93
CA VAL A 96 19.60 -5.53 -7.82
C VAL A 96 20.59 -4.52 -8.35
N GLY A 97 20.06 -3.38 -8.79
CA GLY A 97 20.82 -2.23 -9.25
C GLY A 97 21.18 -1.29 -8.11
N TRP A 98 22.08 -0.33 -8.40
CA TRP A 98 22.51 0.68 -7.43
C TRP A 98 21.33 1.54 -6.94
N SER A 99 20.35 1.81 -7.80
CA SER A 99 19.13 2.54 -7.45
C SER A 99 18.30 1.80 -6.39
N LEU A 100 18.11 0.48 -6.53
CA LEU A 100 17.37 -0.34 -5.56
C LEU A 100 18.09 -0.36 -4.21
N LEU A 101 19.41 -0.47 -4.22
CA LEU A 101 20.23 -0.48 -3.00
C LEU A 101 20.15 0.86 -2.25
N VAL A 102 20.26 1.98 -2.99
CA VAL A 102 20.11 3.33 -2.41
C VAL A 102 18.70 3.54 -1.88
N GLY A 103 17.67 3.14 -2.63
CA GLY A 103 16.28 3.22 -2.19
C GLY A 103 16.03 2.41 -0.92
N PHE A 104 16.55 1.17 -0.86
CA PHE A 104 16.47 0.33 0.32
C PHE A 104 17.13 0.98 1.55
N CYS A 105 18.35 1.51 1.40
CA CYS A 105 19.06 2.22 2.48
C CYS A 105 18.27 3.45 2.97
N LEU A 106 17.70 4.24 2.07
CA LEU A 106 16.89 5.40 2.41
C LEU A 106 15.63 5.00 3.20
N ILE A 107 14.96 3.94 2.79
CA ILE A 107 13.78 3.45 3.50
C ILE A 107 14.14 2.95 4.89
N VAL A 108 15.20 2.14 5.03
CA VAL A 108 15.65 1.64 6.33
C VAL A 108 16.04 2.79 7.25
N ALA A 109 16.74 3.81 6.74
CA ALA A 109 17.09 4.99 7.50
C ALA A 109 15.86 5.78 7.97
N GLY A 110 14.89 6.00 7.08
CA GLY A 110 13.64 6.70 7.42
C GLY A 110 12.82 5.96 8.48
N VAL A 111 12.69 4.63 8.34
CA VAL A 111 12.05 3.77 9.34
C VAL A 111 12.71 3.91 10.71
N ARG A 112 14.05 3.82 10.76
CA ARG A 112 14.81 3.94 12.01
C ARG A 112 14.61 5.30 12.67
N LEU A 113 14.55 6.37 11.87
CA LEU A 113 14.30 7.73 12.37
C LEU A 113 12.92 7.84 13.03
N VAL A 114 11.88 7.33 12.38
CA VAL A 114 10.50 7.37 12.91
C VAL A 114 10.37 6.54 14.18
N GLN A 115 10.99 5.35 14.22
CA GLN A 115 10.99 4.51 15.41
C GLN A 115 11.71 5.17 16.59
N ALA A 116 12.87 5.78 16.36
CA ALA A 116 13.62 6.47 17.40
C ALA A 116 12.83 7.63 18.03
N GLU A 117 12.09 8.40 17.22
CA GLU A 117 11.22 9.47 17.74
C GLU A 117 10.02 8.91 18.52
N SER A 118 9.41 7.82 18.04
CA SER A 118 8.30 7.17 18.76
C SER A 118 8.72 6.62 20.13
N GLU A 119 9.92 6.05 20.25
CA GLU A 119 10.47 5.59 21.53
C GLU A 119 10.80 6.76 22.48
N ARG A 120 11.32 7.86 21.95
CA ARG A 120 11.63 9.08 22.73
C ARG A 120 10.37 9.69 23.35
N LEU A 121 9.27 9.75 22.59
CA LEU A 121 7.97 10.26 23.09
C LEU A 121 7.29 9.34 24.10
N ARG A 122 7.63 8.04 24.13
CA ARG A 122 7.12 7.09 25.13
C ARG A 122 7.89 7.10 26.45
N THR A 123 9.13 7.63 26.45
CA THR A 123 10.05 7.57 27.59
C THR A 123 10.30 8.93 28.27
N GLY A 124 9.82 10.03 27.69
CA GLY A 124 9.75 11.36 28.32
C GLY A 124 8.36 11.69 28.81
#